data_AF-A0A2E6BYN1-F1
#
_entry.id   AF-A0A2E6BYN1-F1
#
_cell.length_a   1.000
_cell.length_b   1.000
_cell.length_c   1.000
_cell.angle_alpha   90.00
_cell.angle_beta   90.00
_cell.angle_gamma   90.00
#
_symmetry.space_group_name_H-M   'P 1'
#
loop_
_entity.id
_entity.type
_entity.pdbx_description
1 polymer ?
#
loop_
_entity_poly.entity_id
_entity_poly.type
_entity_poly.pdbx_seq_one_letter_code
_entity_poly.pdbx_strand_id
1 'polypeptide(L)'
;MQHPQIFEILIEKLIGEPLLPELMPKFHGLRNCVTCEIPCTPMNYVDHKGKRYCIACWTEKTNPDHPDLEEMKQKVKDAVDVWKCAKWTREEGPLPQGPLSVRTE
;
A
#
# COMPACT_ATOMS: atom_id res chain seq x y z
N MET A 1 -3.88 -38.12 -36.22
CA MET A 1 -3.50 -36.96 -37.06
C MET A 1 -4.35 -35.79 -36.61
N GLN A 2 -3.86 -35.08 -35.58
CA GLN A 2 -4.58 -34.02 -34.91
C GLN A 2 -4.26 -32.69 -35.58
N HIS A 3 -5.34 -31.99 -35.91
CA HIS A 3 -5.39 -30.76 -36.68
C HIS A 3 -4.65 -29.62 -35.92
N PRO A 4 -3.65 -28.95 -36.53
CA PRO A 4 -2.81 -27.97 -35.83
C PRO A 4 -3.51 -26.63 -35.51
N GLN A 5 -4.80 -26.47 -35.88
CA GLN A 5 -5.49 -25.18 -35.80
C GLN A 5 -6.20 -24.89 -34.46
N ILE A 6 -6.16 -25.78 -33.48
CA ILE A 6 -6.84 -25.55 -32.18
C ILE A 6 -5.95 -24.76 -31.20
N PHE A 7 -4.62 -24.83 -31.34
CA PHE A 7 -3.70 -24.15 -30.41
C PHE A 7 -3.58 -22.63 -30.67
N GLU A 8 -3.76 -22.16 -31.90
CA GLU A 8 -3.65 -20.73 -32.21
C GLU A 8 -4.86 -19.91 -31.73
N ILE A 9 -6.06 -20.50 -31.71
CA ILE A 9 -7.30 -19.80 -31.31
C ILE A 9 -7.32 -19.46 -29.81
N LEU A 10 -6.56 -20.17 -28.97
CA LEU A 10 -6.54 -19.92 -27.52
C LEU A 10 -5.57 -18.80 -27.11
N ILE A 11 -4.55 -18.49 -27.92
CA ILE A 11 -3.56 -17.45 -27.60
C ILE A 11 -4.09 -16.05 -27.94
N GLU A 12 -4.93 -15.91 -28.96
CA GLU A 12 -5.53 -14.61 -29.33
C GLU A 12 -6.56 -14.08 -28.31
N LYS A 13 -7.09 -14.92 -27.41
CA LYS A 13 -7.99 -14.47 -26.33
C LYS A 13 -7.26 -13.95 -25.08
N LEU A 14 -5.93 -14.06 -25.02
CA LEU A 14 -5.13 -13.63 -23.87
C LEU A 14 -4.37 -12.31 -24.09
N ILE A 15 -4.46 -11.71 -25.27
CA ILE A 15 -3.72 -10.49 -25.63
C ILE A 15 -4.68 -9.50 -26.30
N GLY A 16 -5.52 -8.82 -25.52
CA GLY A 16 -6.45 -7.88 -26.13
C GLY A 16 -7.48 -7.23 -25.22
N GLU A 17 -7.13 -6.77 -24.03
CA GLU A 17 -7.83 -5.62 -23.44
C GLU A 17 -6.85 -4.45 -23.37
N PRO A 18 -7.09 -3.34 -24.11
CA PRO A 18 -6.29 -2.14 -23.96
C PRO A 18 -6.49 -1.61 -22.53
N LEU A 19 -5.40 -1.56 -21.76
CA LEU A 19 -5.38 -0.89 -20.47
C LEU A 19 -5.77 0.57 -20.70
N LEU A 20 -7.04 0.89 -20.37
CA LEU A 20 -7.60 2.24 -20.43
C LEU A 20 -6.65 3.23 -19.74
N PRO A 21 -6.40 4.42 -20.30
CA PRO A 21 -5.48 5.42 -19.77
C PRO A 21 -5.99 6.14 -18.49
N GLU A 22 -7.01 5.61 -17.81
CA GLU A 22 -7.70 6.26 -16.67
C GLU A 22 -7.27 5.72 -15.29
N LEU A 23 -6.53 4.62 -15.19
CA LEU A 23 -6.17 4.00 -13.92
C LEU A 23 -4.71 4.26 -13.54
N MET A 24 -4.35 5.53 -13.35
CA MET A 24 -3.30 5.79 -12.35
C MET A 24 -3.92 5.44 -11.00
N PRO A 25 -3.50 4.37 -10.30
CA PRO A 25 -4.02 4.07 -8.99
C PRO A 25 -3.74 5.28 -8.10
N LYS A 26 -4.80 6.03 -7.78
CA LYS A 26 -4.71 7.17 -6.89
C LYS A 26 -4.25 6.64 -5.54
N PHE A 27 -3.10 7.13 -5.07
CA PHE A 27 -2.64 6.79 -3.74
C PHE A 27 -3.56 7.47 -2.72
N HIS A 28 -4.57 6.74 -2.22
CA HIS A 28 -5.52 7.22 -1.23
C HIS A 28 -4.96 7.26 0.20
N GLY A 29 -3.63 7.24 0.34
CA GLY A 29 -2.96 7.10 1.62
C GLY A 29 -3.12 5.69 2.21
N LEU A 30 -2.44 5.50 3.33
CA LEU A 30 -2.41 4.22 4.03
C LEU A 30 -3.63 4.04 4.96
N ARG A 31 -4.47 5.07 5.16
CA ARG A 31 -5.70 5.05 6.00
C ARG A 31 -5.43 4.57 7.43
N ASN A 32 -6.49 4.49 8.24
CA ASN A 32 -6.42 4.01 9.62
C ASN A 32 -7.02 2.60 9.72
N CYS A 33 -6.57 1.84 10.71
CA CYS A 33 -7.19 0.57 11.08
C CYS A 33 -8.63 0.80 11.55
N VAL A 34 -9.59 0.02 11.06
CA VAL A 34 -10.99 0.13 11.50
C VAL A 34 -11.25 -0.37 12.93
N THR A 35 -10.31 -1.10 13.52
CA THR A 35 -10.45 -1.69 14.87
C THR A 35 -9.81 -0.80 15.94
N CYS A 36 -8.56 -0.36 15.73
CA CYS A 36 -7.81 0.40 16.72
C CYS A 36 -7.54 1.86 16.33
N GLU A 37 -8.00 2.29 15.14
CA GLU A 37 -7.90 3.66 14.63
C GLU A 37 -6.47 4.22 14.45
N ILE A 38 -5.45 3.41 14.73
CA ILE A 38 -4.04 3.75 14.51
C ILE A 38 -3.78 3.87 12.99
N PRO A 39 -2.98 4.86 12.55
CA PRO A 39 -2.55 4.98 11.15
C PRO A 39 -1.84 3.71 10.70
N CYS A 40 -2.20 3.18 9.53
CA CYS A 40 -1.44 2.09 8.94
C CYS A 40 -0.14 2.64 8.33
N THR A 41 0.96 1.94 8.54
CA THR A 41 2.24 2.21 7.84
C THR A 41 2.36 1.31 6.61
N PRO A 42 3.26 1.62 5.64
CA PRO A 42 3.49 0.75 4.51
C PRO A 42 3.77 -0.68 4.99
N MET A 43 3.23 -1.67 4.26
CA MET A 43 3.38 -3.10 4.55
C MET A 43 2.81 -3.62 5.88
N ASN A 44 2.16 -2.78 6.70
CA ASN A 44 1.64 -3.14 8.03
C ASN A 44 0.10 -3.16 8.11
N TYR A 45 -0.56 -3.49 7.00
CA TYR A 45 -2.02 -3.56 6.92
C TYR A 45 -2.54 -4.62 5.96
N VAL A 46 -3.80 -4.98 6.14
CA VAL A 46 -4.57 -5.87 5.26
C VAL A 46 -5.89 -5.18 4.91
N ASP A 47 -6.21 -5.12 3.63
CA ASP A 47 -7.54 -4.73 3.17
C ASP A 47 -8.42 -5.97 2.98
N HIS A 48 -9.53 -6.05 3.72
CA HIS A 48 -10.48 -7.15 3.63
C HIS A 48 -11.91 -6.60 3.53
N LYS A 49 -12.60 -6.97 2.43
CA LYS A 49 -13.99 -6.53 2.13
C LYS A 49 -14.17 -5.00 2.22
N GLY A 50 -13.24 -4.25 1.64
CA GLY A 50 -13.27 -2.78 1.62
C GLY A 50 -12.89 -2.10 2.95
N LYS A 51 -12.60 -2.85 4.00
CA LYS A 51 -12.14 -2.34 5.30
C LYS A 51 -10.65 -2.59 5.48
N ARG A 52 -9.93 -1.62 6.06
CA ARG A 52 -8.49 -1.74 6.35
C ARG A 52 -8.25 -2.10 7.81
N TYR A 53 -7.43 -3.11 8.04
CA TYR A 53 -7.01 -3.54 9.37
C TYR A 53 -5.48 -3.45 9.45
N CYS A 54 -4.92 -3.06 10.60
CA CYS A 54 -3.51 -3.33 10.84
C CYS A 54 -3.28 -4.84 10.98
N ILE A 55 -2.05 -5.30 10.72
CA ILE A 55 -1.74 -6.74 10.78
C ILE A 55 -2.10 -7.33 12.14
N ALA A 56 -1.80 -6.64 13.24
CA ALA A 56 -2.13 -7.12 14.59
C ALA A 56 -3.64 -7.37 14.79
N CYS A 57 -4.49 -6.38 14.45
CA CYS A 57 -5.94 -6.53 14.59
C CYS A 57 -6.54 -7.53 13.60
N TRP A 58 -5.92 -7.72 12.43
CA TRP A 58 -6.32 -8.78 11.51
C TRP A 58 -5.99 -10.16 12.08
N THR A 59 -4.76 -10.34 12.56
CA THR A 59 -4.32 -11.60 13.18
C THR A 59 -5.17 -11.94 14.39
N GLU A 60 -5.44 -10.99 15.28
CA GLU A 60 -6.31 -11.17 16.45
C GLU A 60 -7.73 -11.63 16.06
N LYS A 61 -8.26 -11.12 14.95
CA LYS A 61 -9.57 -11.53 14.44
C LYS A 61 -9.57 -12.94 13.85
N THR A 62 -8.47 -13.37 13.22
CA THR A 62 -8.39 -14.67 12.53
C THR A 62 -7.80 -15.80 13.39
N ASN A 63 -6.92 -15.45 14.31
CA ASN A 63 -6.18 -16.34 15.20
C ASN A 63 -5.94 -15.61 16.54
N PRO A 64 -6.95 -15.59 17.43
CA PRO A 64 -6.86 -14.86 18.70
C PRO A 64 -5.80 -15.42 19.65
N ASP A 65 -5.46 -16.70 19.54
CA ASP A 65 -4.48 -17.38 20.41
C ASP A 65 -3.05 -17.33 19.81
N HIS A 66 -2.79 -16.42 18.88
CA HIS A 66 -1.46 -16.28 18.30
C HIS A 66 -0.45 -15.87 19.39
N PRO A 67 0.65 -16.64 19.60
CA PRO A 67 1.59 -16.39 20.69
C PRO A 67 2.23 -14.99 20.62
N ASP A 68 2.50 -14.49 19.42
CA ASP A 68 3.19 -13.21 19.20
C ASP A 68 2.25 -12.00 19.01
N LEU A 69 0.98 -12.10 19.46
CA LEU A 69 -0.04 -11.08 19.20
C LEU A 69 0.30 -9.72 19.84
N GLU A 70 0.79 -9.73 21.08
CA GLU A 70 1.22 -8.52 21.77
C GLU A 70 2.48 -7.91 21.15
N GLU A 71 3.43 -8.74 20.70
CA GLU A 71 4.61 -8.27 19.97
C GLU A 71 4.20 -7.60 18.64
N MET A 72 3.25 -8.18 17.91
CA MET A 72 2.71 -7.57 16.70
C MET A 72 2.03 -6.23 16.96
N LYS A 73 1.24 -6.12 18.04
CA LYS A 73 0.62 -4.85 18.45
C LYS A 73 1.67 -3.77 18.72
N GLN A 74 2.78 -4.13 19.38
CA GLN A 74 3.87 -3.19 19.64
C GLN A 74 4.59 -2.79 18.34
N LYS A 75 4.93 -3.74 17.47
CA LYS A 75 5.56 -3.46 16.17
C LYS A 75 4.75 -2.49 15.30
N VAL A 76 3.41 -2.61 15.30
CA VAL A 76 2.55 -1.67 14.56
C VAL A 76 2.66 -0.25 15.14
N LYS A 77 2.70 -0.10 16.47
CA LYS A 77 2.83 1.21 17.12
C LYS A 77 4.21 1.83 16.84
N ASP A 78 5.28 1.06 17.01
CA ASP A 78 6.65 1.54 16.79
C ASP A 78 6.86 1.97 15.34
N ALA A 79 6.33 1.20 14.38
CA ALA A 79 6.39 1.55 12.96
C ALA A 79 5.73 2.90 12.67
N VAL A 80 4.61 3.21 13.33
CA VAL A 80 3.92 4.50 13.16
C VAL A 80 4.78 5.65 13.66
N ASP A 81 5.45 5.49 14.79
CA ASP A 81 6.29 6.55 15.35
C ASP A 81 7.53 6.79 14.49
N VAL A 82 8.18 5.72 14.01
CA VAL A 82 9.28 5.84 13.04
C VAL A 82 8.82 6.49 11.74
N TRP A 83 7.67 6.06 11.20
CA TRP A 83 7.15 6.60 9.94
C TRP A 83 6.77 8.07 10.03
N LYS A 84 6.20 8.50 11.18
CA LYS A 84 5.99 9.92 11.45
C LYS A 84 7.33 10.67 11.41
N CYS A 85 8.35 10.20 12.12
CA CYS A 85 9.66 10.85 12.17
C CYS A 85 10.38 10.89 10.81
N ALA A 86 10.31 9.81 10.01
CA ALA A 86 10.89 9.76 8.67
C ALA A 86 10.28 10.80 7.71
N LYS A 87 9.00 11.13 7.86
CA LYS A 87 8.38 12.23 7.11
C LYS A 87 8.97 13.61 7.49
N TRP A 88 9.60 13.72 8.66
CA TRP A 88 10.08 14.99 9.24
C TRP A 88 11.61 15.15 9.20
N THR A 89 12.38 14.22 8.62
CA THR A 89 13.84 14.38 8.54
C THR A 89 14.22 15.49 7.56
N ARG A 90 14.56 16.65 8.12
CA ARG A 90 15.00 17.89 7.42
C ARG A 90 16.24 17.71 6.55
N GLU A 91 16.98 16.63 6.75
CA GLU A 91 18.20 16.27 6.01
C GLU A 91 17.93 15.91 4.54
N GLU A 92 16.71 15.49 4.19
CA GLU A 92 16.29 15.28 2.79
C GLU A 92 15.86 16.60 2.10
N GLY A 93 16.06 17.75 2.74
CA GLY A 93 15.48 19.01 2.29
C GLY A 93 16.35 20.25 2.45
N PRO A 94 17.43 20.43 1.70
CA PRO A 94 17.34 21.47 0.69
C PRO A 94 16.34 20.98 -0.37
N LEU A 95 15.23 21.69 -0.51
CA LEU A 95 14.48 21.63 -1.77
C LEU A 95 15.52 21.78 -2.90
N PRO A 96 15.46 20.99 -3.98
CA PRO A 96 16.36 21.20 -5.12
C PRO A 96 16.30 22.68 -5.47
N GLN A 97 17.44 23.29 -5.77
CA GLN A 97 17.52 24.70 -6.14
C GLN A 97 16.64 24.94 -7.37
N GLY A 98 15.38 25.27 -7.11
CA GLY A 98 14.41 25.64 -8.10
C GLY A 98 14.79 26.99 -8.68
N PRO A 99 14.33 27.31 -9.90
CA PRO A 99 14.52 28.65 -10.44
C PRO A 99 14.00 29.68 -9.43
N LEU A 100 14.80 30.72 -9.21
CA LEU A 100 14.45 31.84 -8.32
C LEU A 100 13.05 32.35 -8.68
N SER A 101 12.21 32.57 -7.67
CA SER A 101 10.87 33.11 -7.89
C SER A 101 10.98 34.41 -8.68
N VAL A 102 10.27 34.49 -9.81
CA VAL A 102 10.35 35.60 -10.78
C VAL A 102 9.82 36.95 -10.23
N ARG A 103 9.53 37.03 -8.93
CA ARG A 103 9.21 38.31 -8.28
C ARG A 103 10.50 38.99 -7.88
N THR A 104 11.02 39.79 -8.79
CA THR A 104 11.91 40.91 -8.49
C THR A 104 11.07 42.00 -7.80
N GLU A 105 11.51 42.44 -6.62
CA GLU A 105 10.99 43.64 -5.95
C GLU A 105 11.34 44.91 -6.74
#